data_AF-A0A2Z4LPU6-F1
#
_entry.id   AF-A0A2Z4LPU6-F1
#
_cell.length_a   1.000
_cell.length_b   1.000
_cell.length_c   1.000
_cell.angle_alpha   90.00
_cell.angle_beta   90.00
_cell.angle_gamma   90.00
#
_symmetry.space_group_name_H-M   'P 1'
#
loop_
_entity.id
_entity.type
_entity.pdbx_description
1 polymer ?
#
loop_
_entity_poly.entity_id
_entity_poly.type
_entity_poly.pdbx_seq_one_letter_code
_entity_poly.pdbx_strand_id
1 'polypeptide(L)'
;MILKKRDCKKNKKTNPLIGILLFLISIVLTVLTGPLGLIYGFFQQLFTRGLTGVGEFALEMAISIDQLGNVIMQHLFNLLWIKEGGYEFGNRDETISSALGKNKQLDTLTGFGKAIDKILDIIDPNHSLNSIDYYIQPPKENR
;
A
#
# COMPACT_ATOMS: atom_id res chain seq x y z
N MET A 1 10.10 10.49 19.86
CA MET A 1 9.19 10.05 18.78
C MET A 1 7.76 10.14 19.30
N ILE A 2 7.01 11.16 18.86
CA ILE A 2 5.64 11.38 19.33
C ILE A 2 4.73 10.40 18.58
N LEU A 3 4.35 9.31 19.25
CA LEU A 3 3.34 8.38 18.74
C LEU A 3 1.99 9.11 18.72
N LYS A 4 1.66 9.72 17.57
CA LYS A 4 0.33 10.27 17.32
C LYS A 4 -0.66 9.11 17.36
N LYS A 5 -1.44 9.00 18.45
CA LYS A 5 -2.58 8.08 18.55
C LYS A 5 -3.46 8.31 17.33
N ARG A 6 -3.48 7.35 16.41
CA ARG A 6 -4.50 7.32 15.34
C ARG A 6 -5.81 6.99 16.04
N ASP A 7 -6.70 7.97 16.11
CA ASP A 7 -8.07 7.73 16.56
C ASP A 7 -8.70 6.67 15.65
N CYS A 8 -8.81 5.45 16.15
CA CYS A 8 -9.46 4.35 15.47
C CYS A 8 -10.96 4.66 15.43
N LYS A 9 -11.40 5.43 14.42
CA LYS A 9 -12.81 5.75 14.22
C LYS A 9 -13.59 4.45 14.16
N LYS A 10 -14.48 4.24 15.14
CA LYS A 10 -15.38 3.11 15.24
C LYS A 10 -16.03 2.86 13.88
N ASN A 11 -15.76 1.69 13.30
CA ASN A 11 -16.27 1.30 11.99
C ASN A 11 -17.79 1.52 11.96
N LYS A 12 -18.27 2.40 11.07
CA LYS A 12 -19.71 2.57 10.83
C LYS A 12 -20.23 1.20 10.40
N LYS A 13 -21.26 0.67 11.07
CA LYS A 13 -21.86 -0.63 10.72
C LYS A 13 -22.34 -0.55 9.26
N THR A 14 -21.58 -1.14 8.35
CA THR A 14 -21.92 -1.20 6.92
C THR A 14 -22.81 -2.42 6.68
N ASN A 15 -23.87 -2.24 5.89
CA ASN A 15 -24.65 -3.39 5.45
C ASN A 15 -23.77 -4.22 4.49
N PRO A 16 -23.66 -5.54 4.67
CA PRO A 16 -22.73 -6.37 3.90
C PRO A 16 -22.99 -6.30 2.38
N LEU A 17 -24.26 -6.24 1.98
CA LEU A 17 -24.67 -6.06 0.58
C LEU A 17 -24.18 -4.74 -0.01
N ILE A 18 -24.19 -3.65 0.77
CA ILE A 18 -23.67 -2.34 0.33
C ILE A 18 -22.15 -2.45 0.10
N GLY A 19 -21.43 -3.15 0.98
CA GLY A 19 -19.99 -3.38 0.82
C GLY A 19 -19.65 -4.13 -0.46
N ILE A 20 -20.35 -5.24 -0.74
CA ILE A 20 -20.17 -6.03 -1.96
C ILE A 20 -20.51 -5.20 -3.21
N LEU A 21 -21.61 -4.45 -3.17
CA LEU A 21 -22.03 -3.59 -4.27
C LEU A 21 -20.98 -2.51 -4.58
N LEU A 22 -20.49 -1.82 -3.56
CA LEU A 22 -19.44 -0.80 -3.71
C LEU A 22 -18.16 -1.40 -4.29
N PHE A 23 -17.78 -2.61 -3.86
CA PHE A 23 -16.62 -3.31 -4.41
C PHE A 23 -16.78 -3.61 -5.90
N LEU A 24 -17.91 -4.17 -6.33
CA LEU A 24 -18.18 -4.45 -7.74
C LEU A 24 -18.18 -3.18 -8.60
N ILE A 25 -18.85 -2.12 -8.13
CA ILE A 25 -18.87 -0.82 -8.82
C ILE A 25 -17.45 -0.26 -8.92
N SER A 26 -16.65 -0.36 -7.86
CA SER A 26 -15.27 0.16 -7.86
C SER A 26 -14.40 -0.54 -8.91
N ILE A 27 -14.54 -1.86 -9.07
CA ILE A 27 -13.83 -2.62 -10.11
C ILE A 27 -14.25 -2.14 -11.50
N VAL A 28 -15.55 -2.02 -11.75
CA VAL A 28 -16.07 -1.57 -13.05
C VAL A 28 -15.55 -0.17 -13.39
N LEU A 29 -15.62 0.76 -12.43
CA LEU A 29 -15.09 2.11 -12.60
C LEU A 29 -13.59 2.08 -12.90
N THR A 30 -12.80 1.37 -12.10
CA THR A 30 -11.35 1.29 -12.30
C THR A 30 -10.98 0.70 -13.67
N VAL A 31 -11.68 -0.33 -14.15
CA VAL A 31 -11.42 -0.92 -15.47
C VAL A 31 -11.75 0.05 -16.60
N LEU A 32 -12.85 0.81 -16.47
CA LEU A 32 -13.29 1.74 -17.51
C LEU A 32 -12.50 3.05 -17.53
N THR A 33 -12.24 3.64 -16.35
CA THR A 33 -11.64 4.97 -16.24
C THR A 33 -10.14 4.92 -15.92
N GLY A 34 -9.65 3.84 -15.34
CA GLY A 34 -8.24 3.68 -14.94
C GLY A 34 -7.26 3.84 -16.11
N PRO A 35 -7.45 3.15 -17.25
CA PRO A 35 -6.58 3.32 -18.41
C PRO A 35 -6.54 4.76 -18.94
N LEU A 36 -7.70 5.44 -18.95
CA LEU A 36 -7.78 6.85 -19.35
C LEU A 36 -7.03 7.76 -18.38
N GLY A 37 -7.21 7.55 -17.07
CA GLY A 37 -6.51 8.29 -16.02
C GLY A 37 -5.00 8.09 -16.06
N LEU A 38 -4.54 6.86 -16.32
CA LEU A 38 -3.11 6.54 -16.47
C LEU A 38 -2.49 7.27 -17.67
N ILE A 39 -3.13 7.22 -18.83
CA ILE A 39 -2.64 7.89 -20.05
C ILE A 39 -2.58 9.40 -19.83
N TYR A 40 -3.68 9.99 -19.35
CA TYR A 40 -3.74 11.42 -19.10
C TYR A 40 -2.72 11.87 -18.04
N GLY A 41 -2.64 11.16 -16.92
CA GLY A 41 -1.69 11.45 -15.83
C GLY A 41 -0.25 11.38 -16.30
N PHE A 42 0.11 10.35 -17.07
CA PHE A 42 1.44 10.20 -17.65
C PHE A 42 1.83 11.39 -18.53
N PHE A 43 0.97 11.75 -19.50
CA PHE A 43 1.25 12.88 -20.39
C PHE A 43 1.26 14.21 -19.64
N GLN A 44 0.31 14.43 -18.73
CA GLN A 44 0.26 15.64 -17.92
C GLN A 44 1.57 15.84 -17.16
N GLN A 45 2.05 14.81 -16.46
CA GLN A 45 3.29 14.89 -15.68
C GLN A 45 4.54 15.00 -16.56
N LEU A 46 4.54 14.33 -17.70
CA LEU A 46 5.62 14.45 -18.69
C LEU A 46 5.73 15.89 -19.22
N PHE A 47 4.62 16.54 -19.53
CA PHE A 47 4.62 17.90 -20.09
C PHE A 47 4.85 18.99 -19.04
N THR A 48 4.42 18.80 -17.79
CA THR A 48 4.61 19.81 -16.74
C THR A 48 5.95 19.69 -16.02
N ARG A 49 6.42 18.47 -15.76
CA ARG A 49 7.55 18.18 -14.86
C ARG A 49 8.58 17.22 -15.46
N GLY A 50 8.45 16.84 -16.74
CA GLY A 50 9.39 16.00 -17.45
C GLY A 50 9.50 14.58 -16.88
N LEU A 51 10.67 13.96 -17.02
CA LEU A 51 10.92 12.60 -16.54
C LEU A 51 10.80 12.47 -15.01
N THR A 52 11.14 13.53 -14.26
CA THR A 52 11.00 13.55 -12.80
C THR A 52 9.53 13.42 -12.38
N GLY A 53 8.63 14.18 -13.02
CA GLY A 53 7.19 14.08 -12.76
C GLY A 53 6.61 12.72 -13.11
N VAL A 54 7.06 12.13 -14.22
CA VAL A 54 6.67 10.76 -14.60
C VAL A 54 7.14 9.75 -13.56
N GLY A 55 8.36 9.89 -13.04
CA GLY A 55 8.89 9.04 -11.97
C GLY A 55 8.09 9.14 -10.68
N GLU A 56 7.75 10.36 -10.25
CA GLU A 56 6.90 10.59 -9.07
C GLU A 56 5.50 9.96 -9.24
N PHE A 57 4.88 10.15 -10.40
CA PHE A 57 3.57 9.54 -10.70
C PHE A 57 3.62 8.00 -10.73
N ALA A 58 4.67 7.43 -11.32
CA ALA A 58 4.87 5.99 -11.33
C ALA A 58 5.05 5.44 -9.90
N LEU A 59 5.75 6.17 -9.04
CA LEU A 59 5.93 5.81 -7.63
C LEU A 59 4.60 5.87 -6.87
N GLU A 60 3.78 6.90 -7.06
CA GLU A 60 2.43 7.00 -6.47
C GLU A 60 1.54 5.82 -6.89
N MET A 61 1.59 5.44 -8.16
CA MET A 61 0.88 4.28 -8.69
C MET A 61 1.38 2.96 -8.07
N ALA A 62 2.70 2.79 -7.97
CA ALA A 62 3.30 1.60 -7.37
C ALA A 62 2.86 1.44 -5.89
N ILE A 63 2.91 2.53 -5.12
CA ILE A 63 2.45 2.55 -3.73
C ILE A 63 0.96 2.20 -3.63
N SER A 64 0.12 2.77 -4.50
CA SER A 64 -1.33 2.52 -4.49
C SER A 64 -1.65 1.06 -4.80
N ILE A 65 -0.92 0.44 -5.74
CA ILE A 65 -1.06 -0.99 -6.07
C ILE A 65 -0.58 -1.87 -4.91
N ASP A 66 0.53 -1.51 -4.26
CA ASP A 66 1.06 -2.21 -3.10
C ASP A 66 0.06 -2.19 -1.92
N GLN A 67 -0.54 -1.04 -1.63
CA GLN A 67 -1.62 -0.90 -0.63
C GLN A 67 -2.85 -1.76 -0.96
N LEU A 68 -3.29 -1.77 -2.23
CA LEU A 68 -4.37 -2.65 -2.66
C LEU A 68 -4.00 -4.12 -2.45
N GLY A 69 -2.77 -4.51 -2.80
CA GLY A 69 -2.23 -5.84 -2.57
C GLY A 69 -2.25 -6.23 -1.10
N ASN A 70 -1.88 -5.31 -0.20
CA ASN A 70 -1.94 -5.52 1.26
C ASN A 70 -3.35 -5.90 1.74
N VAL A 71 -4.39 -5.27 1.19
CA VAL A 71 -5.79 -5.59 1.51
C VAL A 71 -6.25 -6.90 0.88
N ILE A 72 -6.02 -7.10 -0.42
CA ILE A 72 -6.48 -8.30 -1.15
C ILE A 72 -5.87 -9.57 -0.56
N MET A 73 -4.58 -9.52 -0.22
CA MET A 73 -3.80 -10.68 0.19
C MET A 73 -3.71 -10.83 1.71
N GLN A 74 -4.35 -9.95 2.49
CA GLN A 74 -4.20 -9.87 3.96
C GLN A 74 -4.34 -11.24 4.64
N HIS A 75 -5.36 -12.02 4.26
CA HIS A 75 -5.64 -13.30 4.89
C HIS A 75 -4.57 -14.34 4.56
N LEU A 76 -4.03 -14.31 3.33
CA LEU A 76 -2.97 -15.21 2.91
C LEU A 76 -1.63 -14.84 3.57
N PHE A 77 -1.29 -13.55 3.60
CA PHE A 77 -0.05 -13.08 4.21
C PHE A 77 -0.06 -13.25 5.72
N ASN A 78 -1.19 -12.99 6.39
CA ASN A 78 -1.33 -13.24 7.83
C ASN A 78 -1.18 -14.72 8.18
N LEU A 79 -1.58 -15.63 7.27
CA LEU A 79 -1.41 -17.07 7.46
C LEU A 79 0.02 -17.54 7.19
N LEU A 80 0.64 -17.06 6.11
CA LEU A 80 1.89 -17.63 5.60
C LEU A 80 3.15 -16.88 6.07
N TRP A 81 3.08 -15.57 6.26
CA TRP A 81 4.27 -14.71 6.40
C TRP A 81 4.55 -14.28 7.83
N ILE A 82 3.58 -14.36 8.73
CA ILE A 82 3.73 -13.98 10.14
C ILE A 82 3.34 -15.12 11.08
N LYS A 83 3.95 -15.11 12.25
CA LYS A 83 3.60 -15.97 13.38
C LYS A 83 2.39 -15.40 14.10
N GLU A 84 1.74 -16.22 14.91
CA GLU A 84 0.68 -15.76 15.81
C GLU A 84 1.16 -14.61 16.71
N GLY A 85 0.35 -13.57 16.87
CA GLY A 85 0.72 -12.35 17.59
C GLY A 85 1.56 -11.33 16.78
N GLY A 86 1.81 -11.58 15.50
CA GLY A 86 2.44 -10.63 14.58
C GLY A 86 1.58 -9.41 14.25
N TYR A 87 2.20 -8.41 13.61
CA TYR A 87 1.50 -7.25 13.07
C TYR A 87 0.73 -7.67 11.80
N GLU A 88 -0.59 -7.48 11.79
CA GLU A 88 -1.43 -7.95 10.69
C GLU A 88 -1.27 -7.09 9.41
N PHE A 89 -1.21 -7.77 8.27
CA PHE A 89 -1.47 -7.21 6.95
C PHE A 89 -2.96 -6.85 6.80
N GLY A 90 -3.26 -5.95 5.87
CA GLY A 90 -4.65 -5.56 5.54
C GLY A 90 -5.04 -4.12 5.83
N ASN A 91 -4.13 -3.33 6.39
CA ASN A 91 -4.37 -1.89 6.52
C ASN A 91 -4.33 -1.22 5.14
N ARG A 92 -5.49 -0.74 4.67
CA ARG A 92 -5.67 -0.12 3.35
C ARG A 92 -4.84 1.13 3.10
N ASP A 93 -4.34 1.77 4.16
CA ASP A 93 -3.50 2.97 4.08
C ASP A 93 -2.01 2.62 4.26
N GLU A 94 -1.62 1.35 4.05
CA GLU A 94 -0.28 0.84 4.30
C GLU A 94 0.15 -0.17 3.21
N THR A 95 1.43 -0.11 2.81
CA THR A 95 2.03 -1.02 1.83
C THR A 95 2.36 -2.39 2.42
N ILE A 96 2.51 -3.42 1.57
CA ILE A 96 2.96 -4.75 2.00
C ILE A 96 4.36 -4.64 2.63
N SER A 97 5.25 -3.87 2.01
CA SER A 97 6.61 -3.64 2.48
C SER A 97 6.65 -3.08 3.92
N SER A 98 5.77 -2.13 4.25
CA SER A 98 5.70 -1.53 5.59
C SER A 98 5.23 -2.54 6.64
N ALA A 99 4.17 -3.30 6.34
CA ALA A 99 3.67 -4.34 7.23
C ALA A 99 4.73 -5.45 7.45
N LEU A 100 5.45 -5.83 6.39
CA LEU A 100 6.55 -6.79 6.47
C LEU A 100 7.71 -6.24 7.33
N GLY A 101 8.08 -4.98 7.15
CA GLY A 101 9.13 -4.31 7.92
C GLY A 101 8.82 -4.24 9.42
N LYS A 102 7.57 -3.94 9.80
CA LYS A 102 7.13 -3.98 11.20
C LYS A 102 7.28 -5.38 11.80
N ASN A 103 6.90 -6.42 11.05
CA ASN A 103 7.07 -7.80 11.52
C ASN A 103 8.54 -8.23 11.58
N LYS A 104 9.41 -7.69 10.71
CA LYS A 104 10.87 -7.87 10.80
C LYS A 104 11.41 -7.26 12.09
N GLN A 105 10.99 -6.03 12.44
CA GLN A 105 11.37 -5.38 13.71
C GLN A 105 10.88 -6.14 14.95
N LEU A 106 9.70 -6.75 14.87
CA LEU A 106 9.10 -7.54 15.95
C LEU A 106 9.60 -9.00 16.00
N ASP A 107 10.43 -9.43 15.05
CA ASP A 107 10.84 -10.85 14.83
C ASP A 107 9.66 -11.84 14.73
N THR A 108 8.52 -11.35 14.24
CA THR A 108 7.28 -12.13 14.07
C THR A 108 7.13 -12.72 12.67
N LEU A 109 8.10 -12.55 11.77
CA LEU A 109 8.07 -13.20 10.45
C LEU A 109 8.29 -14.72 10.54
N THR A 110 7.54 -15.46 9.72
CA THR A 110 7.82 -16.89 9.44
C THR A 110 9.08 -17.03 8.58
N GLY A 111 9.56 -18.26 8.38
CA GLY A 111 10.65 -18.52 7.44
C GLY A 111 10.34 -18.04 6.01
N PHE A 112 9.09 -18.17 5.58
CA PHE A 112 8.66 -17.68 4.27
C PHE A 112 8.59 -16.16 4.23
N GLY A 113 8.04 -15.50 5.26
CA GLY A 113 8.06 -14.04 5.37
C GLY A 113 9.48 -13.46 5.35
N LYS A 114 10.43 -14.10 6.03
CA LYS A 114 11.87 -13.72 6.00
C LYS A 114 12.49 -13.90 4.60
N ALA A 115 12.05 -14.90 3.83
CA ALA A 115 12.54 -15.08 2.46
C ALA A 115 12.05 -13.96 1.54
N ILE A 116 10.78 -13.57 1.67
CA ILE A 116 10.22 -12.43 0.91
C ILE A 116 10.93 -11.13 1.27
N ASP A 117 11.15 -10.87 2.56
CA ASP A 117 11.88 -9.70 3.03
C ASP A 117 13.29 -9.60 2.42
N LYS A 118 14.01 -10.73 2.33
CA LYS A 118 15.31 -10.79 1.65
C LYS A 118 15.23 -10.49 0.15
N ILE A 119 14.17 -10.92 -0.53
CA ILE A 119 13.98 -10.60 -1.95
C ILE A 119 13.82 -9.09 -2.14
N LEU A 120 13.07 -8.43 -1.26
CA LEU A 120 12.92 -6.98 -1.30
C LEU A 120 14.25 -6.26 -1.00
N ASP A 121 15.02 -6.74 -0.02
CA ASP A 121 16.35 -6.20 0.32
C ASP A 121 17.38 -6.33 -0.83
N ILE A 122 17.20 -7.28 -1.76
CA ILE A 122 18.03 -7.41 -2.97
C ILE A 122 17.73 -6.29 -3.98
N ILE A 123 16.47 -5.86 -4.07
CA ILE A 123 16.04 -4.80 -4.99
C ILE A 123 16.46 -3.43 -4.45
N ASP A 124 16.25 -3.21 -3.15
CA ASP A 124 16.58 -1.97 -2.46
C ASP A 124 17.04 -2.29 -1.02
N PRO A 125 18.27 -1.97 -0.61
CA PRO A 125 18.76 -2.33 0.71
C PRO A 125 17.90 -1.77 1.86
N ASN A 126 17.46 -2.65 2.77
CA ASN A 126 16.55 -2.32 3.88
C ASN A 126 15.18 -1.80 3.42
N HIS A 127 14.71 -2.22 2.23
CA HIS A 127 13.47 -1.75 1.63
C HIS A 127 12.29 -1.76 2.60
N SER A 128 12.09 -2.89 3.30
CA SER A 128 10.97 -3.07 4.22
C SER A 128 11.06 -2.15 5.45
N LEU A 129 12.25 -1.96 6.01
CA LEU A 129 12.46 -1.06 7.15
C LEU A 129 12.28 0.41 6.76
N ASN A 130 12.77 0.80 5.58
CA ASN A 130 12.64 2.16 5.05
C ASN A 130 11.17 2.52 4.77
N SER A 131 10.33 1.53 4.47
CA SER A 131 8.92 1.73 4.15
C SER A 131 7.99 1.95 5.36
N ILE A 132 8.45 1.68 6.59
CA ILE A 132 7.62 1.78 7.82
C ILE A 132 7.12 3.21 8.08
N ASP A 133 7.96 4.21 7.79
CA ASP A 133 7.68 5.64 8.03
C ASP A 133 7.21 6.39 6.77
N TYR A 134 6.84 5.68 5.71
CA TYR A 134 6.38 6.30 4.47
C TYR A 134 4.98 6.92 4.69
N TYR A 135 4.94 8.19 5.12
CA TYR A 135 3.72 8.99 5.19
C TYR A 135 3.31 9.40 3.77
N ILE A 136 2.33 8.69 3.21
CA ILE A 136 1.82 8.91 1.86
C ILE A 136 0.82 10.07 1.90
N GLN A 137 1.29 11.29 1.74
CA GLN A 137 0.47 12.38 1.19
C GLN A 137 1.28 13.00 0.04
N PRO A 138 0.68 13.22 -1.14
CA PRO A 138 1.34 14.02 -2.15
C PRO A 138 1.67 15.39 -1.53
N PRO A 139 2.89 15.92 -1.73
CA PRO A 139 3.19 17.27 -1.28
C PRO A 139 2.14 18.21 -1.85
N LYS A 140 1.61 19.11 -1.01
CA LYS A 140 0.62 20.10 -1.46
C LYS A 140 1.28 20.96 -2.54
N GLU A 141 0.93 20.73 -3.79
CA GLU A 141 1.28 21.61 -4.88
C GLU A 141 0.43 22.87 -4.72
N ASN A 142 1.08 24.01 -4.43
CA ASN A 142 0.44 25.32 -4.44
C ASN A 142 0.12 25.63 -5.90
N ARG A 143 -1.06 25.21 -6.36
CA ARG A 143 -1.59 25.54 -7.67
C ARG A 143 -2.07 26.99 -7.71
#